data_AF-E1K1S0-F1
#
_entry.id   AF-E1K1S0-F1
#
_cell.length_a   1.000
_cell.length_b   1.000
_cell.length_c   1.000
_cell.angle_alpha   90.00
_cell.angle_beta   90.00
_cell.angle_gamma   90.00
#
_symmetry.space_group_name_H-M   'P 1'
#
loop_
_entity.id
_entity.type
_entity.pdbx_description
1 polymer ?
#
loop_
_entity_poly.entity_id
_entity_poly.type
_entity_poly.pdbx_seq_one_letter_code
_entity_poly.pdbx_strand_id
1 'polypeptide(L)'
;MDYVALGIDFHSIRNKNEERVINLIPEVLAEFPDCPPNRTNIEDIYALTLNLLPARYTQSITLVIDEPVTDDAIRLRLREAIRTVRARPNL
;
A
#
# COMPACT_ATOMS: atom_id res chain seq x y z
N MET A 1 -7.49 -18.80 5.52
CA MET A 1 -8.21 -18.18 6.66
C MET A 1 -9.48 -17.61 6.07
N ASP A 2 -10.63 -18.01 6.61
CA ASP A 2 -11.91 -17.47 6.18
C ASP A 2 -12.04 -16.07 6.77
N TYR A 3 -12.12 -15.03 5.92
CA TYR A 3 -12.38 -13.65 6.33
C TYR A 3 -13.87 -13.47 6.65
N VAL A 4 -14.42 -14.31 7.52
CA VAL A 4 -15.85 -14.34 7.83
C VAL A 4 -16.05 -14.17 9.33
N ALA A 5 -16.92 -13.23 9.72
CA ALA A 5 -17.39 -13.08 11.09
C ALA A 5 -18.88 -12.72 11.10
N LEU A 6 -19.64 -13.26 12.05
CA LEU A 6 -21.09 -13.01 12.17
C LEU A 6 -21.90 -13.35 10.89
N GLY A 7 -21.42 -14.30 10.09
CA GLY A 7 -22.04 -14.67 8.81
C GLY A 7 -21.80 -13.66 7.68
N ILE A 8 -20.91 -12.68 7.88
CA ILE A 8 -20.56 -11.65 6.90
C ILE A 8 -19.16 -11.93 6.37
N ASP A 9 -19.01 -11.90 5.04
CA ASP A 9 -17.73 -12.04 4.34
C ASP A 9 -17.06 -10.67 4.15
N PHE A 10 -15.84 -10.53 4.67
CA PHE A 10 -15.02 -9.32 4.61
C PHE A 10 -14.05 -9.32 3.43
N HIS A 11 -13.98 -10.37 2.59
CA HIS A 11 -13.08 -10.45 1.44
C HIS A 11 -13.27 -9.32 0.42
N SER A 12 -14.47 -8.75 0.36
CA SER A 12 -14.82 -7.63 -0.54
C SER A 12 -14.35 -6.27 -0.04
N ILE A 13 -13.96 -6.15 1.24
CA ILE A 13 -13.52 -4.89 1.82
C ILE A 13 -12.04 -4.70 1.50
N ARG A 14 -11.76 -3.75 0.61
CA ARG A 14 -10.41 -3.42 0.15
C ARG A 14 -10.11 -1.95 0.36
N ASN A 15 -8.84 -1.64 0.61
CA ASN A 15 -8.41 -0.26 0.65
C ASN A 15 -8.19 0.23 -0.79
N LYS A 16 -8.85 1.32 -1.18
CA LYS A 16 -8.73 1.94 -2.52
C LYS A 16 -7.29 2.29 -2.91
N ASN A 17 -6.43 2.53 -1.93
CA ASN A 17 -5.05 2.88 -2.18
C ASN A 17 -4.21 1.66 -2.59
N GLU A 18 -4.65 0.42 -2.32
CA GLU A 18 -3.89 -0.80 -2.60
C GLU A 18 -3.52 -0.91 -4.07
N GLU A 19 -4.51 -0.80 -4.96
CA GLU A 19 -4.31 -0.88 -6.41
C GLU A 19 -3.39 0.25 -6.92
N ARG A 20 -3.62 1.48 -6.45
CA ARG A 20 -2.79 2.64 -6.83
C ARG A 20 -1.34 2.49 -6.39
N VAL A 21 -1.12 1.98 -5.17
CA VAL A 21 0.23 1.69 -4.66
C VAL A 21 0.90 0.62 -5.51
N ILE A 22 0.21 -0.50 -5.80
CA ILE A 22 0.75 -1.59 -6.64
C ILE A 22 1.20 -1.06 -8.00
N ASN A 23 0.38 -0.23 -8.64
CA ASN A 23 0.68 0.33 -9.96
C ASN A 23 1.87 1.31 -9.95
N LEU A 24 2.09 2.02 -8.84
CA LEU A 24 3.16 3.02 -8.72
C LEU A 24 4.49 2.45 -8.19
N ILE A 25 4.49 1.26 -7.57
CA ILE A 25 5.70 0.63 -7.03
C ILE A 25 6.82 0.52 -8.09
N PRO A 26 6.59 -0.02 -9.30
CA PRO A 26 7.65 -0.18 -10.29
C PRO A 26 8.31 1.13 -10.71
N GLU A 27 7.49 2.18 -10.90
CA GLU A 27 7.93 3.53 -11.27
C GLU A 27 8.84 4.11 -10.19
N VAL A 28 8.38 4.11 -8.93
CA VAL A 28 9.13 4.70 -7.83
C VAL A 28 10.36 3.87 -7.46
N LEU A 29 10.28 2.53 -7.56
CA LEU A 29 11.41 1.66 -7.27
C LEU A 29 12.54 1.81 -8.28
N ALA A 30 12.24 2.15 -9.54
CA ALA A 30 13.24 2.47 -10.56
C ALA A 30 14.11 3.68 -10.19
N GLU A 31 13.63 4.59 -9.34
CA GLU A 31 14.42 5.71 -8.79
C GLU A 31 15.50 5.23 -7.79
N PHE A 32 15.43 3.99 -7.30
CA PHE A 32 16.32 3.41 -6.30
C PHE A 32 16.98 2.11 -6.81
N PRO A 33 17.95 2.18 -7.73
CA PRO A 33 18.60 0.99 -8.30
C PRO A 33 19.31 0.14 -7.23
N ASP A 34 19.70 0.75 -6.10
CA ASP A 34 20.35 0.07 -4.98
C ASP A 34 19.39 -0.71 -4.08
N CYS A 35 18.07 -0.62 -4.31
CA CYS A 35 17.06 -1.34 -3.53
C CYS A 35 16.67 -2.62 -4.28
N PRO A 36 17.17 -3.80 -3.86
CA PRO A 36 16.86 -5.03 -4.59
C PRO A 36 15.36 -5.33 -4.51
N PRO A 37 14.70 -5.62 -5.65
CA PRO A 37 13.28 -5.96 -5.74
C PRO A 37 13.05 -7.41 -5.30
N ASN A 38 13.57 -7.80 -4.14
CA ASN A 38 13.25 -9.10 -3.57
C ASN A 38 11.83 -9.08 -3.01
N ARG A 39 11.22 -10.26 -2.88
CA ARG A 39 9.83 -10.41 -2.45
C ARG A 39 9.56 -9.72 -1.11
N THR A 40 10.42 -9.93 -0.11
CA THR A 40 10.26 -9.37 1.24
C THR A 40 10.28 -7.85 1.21
N ASN A 41 11.24 -7.23 0.50
CA ASN A 41 11.34 -5.79 0.37
C ASN A 41 10.10 -5.20 -0.31
N ILE A 42 9.59 -5.84 -1.36
CA ILE A 42 8.39 -5.37 -2.06
C ILE A 42 7.17 -5.46 -1.13
N GLU A 43 7.01 -6.57 -0.41
CA GLU A 43 5.94 -6.76 0.57
C GLU A 43 6.03 -5.71 1.71
N ASP A 44 7.23 -5.44 2.21
CA ASP A 44 7.49 -4.43 3.26
C ASP A 44 7.23 -3.01 2.76
N ILE A 45 7.71 -2.65 1.56
CA ILE A 45 7.46 -1.35 0.93
C ILE A 45 5.95 -1.15 0.76
N TYR A 46 5.25 -2.15 0.25
CA TYR A 46 3.79 -2.11 0.08
C TYR A 46 3.06 -1.90 1.40
N ALA A 47 3.35 -2.74 2.41
CA ALA A 47 2.71 -2.68 3.72
C ALA A 47 2.99 -1.35 4.44
N LEU A 48 4.25 -0.91 4.43
CA LEU A 48 4.65 0.35 5.06
C LEU A 48 4.02 1.56 4.37
N THR A 49 3.96 1.56 3.04
CA THR A 49 3.31 2.64 2.28
C THR A 49 1.84 2.76 2.65
N LEU A 50 1.10 1.64 2.73
CA LEU A 50 -0.30 1.66 3.12
C LEU A 50 -0.52 2.13 4.55
N ASN A 51 0.39 1.79 5.47
CA ASN A 51 0.37 2.28 6.85
C ASN A 51 0.63 3.80 6.97
N LEU A 52 1.36 4.38 6.01
CA LEU A 52 1.64 5.82 5.96
C LEU A 52 0.52 6.65 5.31
N LEU A 53 -0.37 6.00 4.55
CA LEU A 53 -1.48 6.64 3.88
C LEU A 53 -2.75 6.60 4.77
N PRO A 54 -3.64 7.60 4.67
CA PRO A 54 -4.94 7.49 5.33
C PRO A 54 -5.70 6.31 4.73
N ALA A 55 -6.05 5.34 5.58
CA ALA A 55 -6.75 4.13 5.15
C ALA A 55 -8.13 4.45 4.58
N ARG A 56 -8.49 3.84 3.44
CA ARG A 56 -9.76 4.09 2.75
C ARG A 56 -10.38 2.81 2.26
N TYR A 57 -11.15 2.18 3.13
CA TYR A 57 -11.86 0.97 2.78
C TYR A 57 -13.15 1.29 2.06
N THR A 58 -13.36 0.64 0.91
CA THR A 58 -14.64 0.67 0.21
C THR A 58 -15.42 -0.59 0.50
N GLN A 59 -16.69 -0.41 0.81
CA GLN A 59 -17.69 -1.47 0.76
C GLN A 59 -18.53 -1.26 -0.50
N SER A 60 -18.87 -2.34 -1.21
CA SER A 60 -19.51 -2.31 -2.52
C SER A 60 -20.85 -1.57 -2.59
N ILE A 61 -21.43 -1.10 -1.47
CA ILE A 61 -22.80 -0.58 -1.41
C ILE A 61 -22.96 0.76 -0.66
N THR A 62 -22.03 1.24 0.18
CA THR A 62 -22.30 2.47 0.97
C THR A 62 -21.03 3.16 1.48
N LEU A 63 -21.09 4.50 1.47
CA LEU A 63 -20.09 5.51 1.87
C LEU A 63 -18.99 5.81 0.84
N VAL A 64 -19.27 6.79 -0.02
CA VAL A 64 -18.27 7.51 -0.80
C VAL A 64 -17.58 8.52 0.14
N ILE A 65 -16.38 8.18 0.61
CA ILE A 65 -15.50 9.13 1.29
C ILE A 65 -14.78 9.95 0.19
N ASP A 66 -15.02 11.26 0.18
CA ASP A 66 -14.52 12.23 -0.79
C ASP A 66 -12.98 12.34 -0.77
N GLU A 67 -12.35 12.74 -1.88
CA GLU A 67 -11.04 12.19 -2.27
C GLU A 67 -9.82 13.16 -2.18
N PRO A 68 -9.05 13.21 -1.07
CA PRO A 68 -7.80 14.02 -1.05
C PRO A 68 -6.44 13.29 -1.24
N VAL A 69 -6.38 11.98 -1.52
CA VAL A 69 -5.08 11.31 -1.77
C VAL A 69 -4.78 11.31 -3.27
N THR A 70 -3.80 12.10 -3.68
CA THR A 70 -3.30 12.16 -5.05
C THR A 70 -2.22 11.10 -5.29
N ASP A 71 -1.96 10.78 -6.56
CA ASP A 71 -0.86 9.85 -6.89
C ASP A 71 0.49 10.39 -6.41
N ASP A 72 0.68 11.71 -6.42
CA ASP A 72 1.90 12.34 -5.91
C ASP A 72 2.09 12.15 -4.41
N ALA A 73 1.00 12.16 -3.64
CA ALA A 73 1.06 11.81 -2.22
C ALA A 73 1.45 10.34 -2.04
N ILE A 74 0.93 9.42 -2.88
CA ILE A 74 1.31 8.00 -2.86
C ILE A 74 2.79 7.83 -3.22
N ARG A 75 3.26 8.46 -4.30
CA ARG A 75 4.68 8.46 -4.69
C ARG A 75 5.58 8.96 -3.57
N LEU A 76 5.19 10.04 -2.89
CA LEU A 76 5.93 10.57 -1.75
C LEU A 76 6.05 9.52 -0.63
N ARG A 77 4.94 8.86 -0.25
CA ARG A 77 4.96 7.81 0.78
C ARG A 77 5.72 6.56 0.35
N LEU A 78 5.67 6.19 -0.92
CA LEU A 78 6.49 5.10 -1.48
C LEU A 78 7.98 5.39 -1.31
N ARG A 79 8.44 6.61 -1.65
CA ARG A 79 9.85 7.02 -1.44
C ARG A 79 10.24 6.95 0.03
N GLU A 80 9.37 7.40 0.94
CA GLU A 80 9.59 7.29 2.39
C GLU A 80 9.71 5.83 2.84
N ALA A 81 8.83 4.96 2.36
CA ALA A 81 8.83 3.54 2.68
C ALA A 81 10.10 2.84 2.18
N ILE A 82 10.49 3.07 0.92
CA ILE A 82 11.72 2.52 0.33
C ILE A 82 12.94 2.95 1.13
N ARG A 83 13.05 4.23 1.49
CA ARG A 83 14.14 4.74 2.35
C ARG A 83 14.17 4.05 3.72
N THR A 84 13.00 3.78 4.29
CA THR A 84 12.88 3.12 5.60
C THR A 84 13.30 1.65 5.53
N VAL A 85 12.84 0.90 4.54
CA VAL A 85 13.22 -0.51 4.31
C VAL A 85 14.71 -0.63 4.02
N ARG A 86 15.28 0.31 3.24
CA ARG A 86 16.74 0.38 3.04
C ARG A 86 17.52 0.66 4.32
N ALA A 87 17.01 1.52 5.19
CA ALA A 87 17.66 1.87 6.46
C ALA A 87 17.52 0.76 7.52
N ARG A 88 16.58 -0.16 7.34
CA ARG A 88 16.32 -1.31 8.20
C ARG A 88 16.30 -2.59 7.36
N PRO A 89 17.45 -3.03 6.80
CA PRO A 89 17.51 -4.36 6.24
C PRO A 89 17.11 -5.33 7.36
N ASN A 90 16.04 -6.09 7.15
CA ASN A 90 15.56 -7.06 8.13
C ASN A 90 16.75 -7.90 8.59
N LEU A 91 17.03 -7.81 9.91
CA LEU A 91 18.08 -8.53 10.63
C LEU A 91 17.89 -10.05 10.52
#